data_AF-A0A842MD77-F1
#
_entry.id   AF-A0A842MD77-F1
#
_cell.length_a   1.000
_cell.length_b   1.000
_cell.length_c   1.000
_cell.angle_alpha   90.00
_cell.angle_beta   90.00
_cell.angle_gamma   90.00
#
_symmetry.space_group_name_H-M   'P 1'
#
loop_
_entity.id
_entity.type
_entity.pdbx_description
1 polymer ?
#
loop_
_entity_poly.entity_id
_entity_poly.type
_entity_poly.pdbx_seq_one_letter_code
_entity_poly.pdbx_strand_id
1 'polypeptide(L)'
;MLPPTVAVIGSHSALQILRGAKQEGLRTLLICLKGRERLYDRFRLADRTVSVDSVEAILEDGIQDLLEEEGAVFVPHGTLISGGRLEDLEKRFRPRIFGNRFIFKWEYDRDLKDRLLREAGIRTPKKLCSYSEIDGPAIVKLPGAEGGRGYFIAKSPKDFEAKIRQLTDKGLISKGEEERVFIQEYIIGVPVYPHFFWSVIEGRLELMGCDRRYETSIDAIGRITAEDQLELGITPTFRVIGNMPLVLRESLLMDVFDDGEKFVSAAERLVPPGMIGPFCLEMICDEEGKLYTFEFSGRIVAGTNLFVSGSPYSDLLFDEPMSMGRRIAREIKAASELGVIEKVTT
;
A
#
# COMPACT_ATOMS: atom_id res chain seq x y z
N MET A 1 -20.40 1.54 26.25
CA MET A 1 -18.94 1.79 26.16
C MET A 1 -18.73 3.15 25.51
N LEU A 2 -17.67 3.88 25.85
CA LEU A 2 -17.29 5.07 25.09
C LEU A 2 -16.95 4.65 23.64
N PRO A 3 -17.31 5.44 22.62
CA PRO A 3 -16.94 5.13 21.25
C PRO A 3 -15.41 5.09 21.11
N PRO A 4 -14.87 4.18 20.28
CA PRO A 4 -13.44 4.03 20.10
C PRO A 4 -12.82 5.31 19.54
N THR A 5 -11.57 5.56 19.92
CA THR A 5 -10.76 6.65 19.35
C THR A 5 -9.99 6.10 18.16
N VAL A 6 -10.05 6.76 17.00
CA VAL A 6 -9.23 6.39 15.84
C VAL A 6 -7.87 7.06 15.97
N ALA A 7 -6.81 6.26 16.08
CA ALA A 7 -5.44 6.73 16.15
C ALA A 7 -4.67 6.47 14.85
N VAL A 8 -3.84 7.41 14.41
CA VAL A 8 -3.01 7.26 13.20
C VAL A 8 -1.72 8.07 13.29
N ILE A 9 -0.67 7.62 12.63
CA ILE A 9 0.57 8.40 12.44
C ILE A 9 0.32 9.53 11.45
N GLY A 10 0.91 10.70 11.67
CA GLY A 10 0.85 11.83 10.76
C GLY A 10 1.68 11.64 9.48
N SER A 11 1.23 10.78 8.57
CA SER A 11 1.79 10.62 7.22
C SER A 11 0.79 9.98 6.23
N HIS A 12 1.21 9.80 4.97
CA HIS A 12 0.58 8.95 3.95
C HIS A 12 -0.91 9.24 3.64
N SER A 13 -1.83 8.75 4.47
CA SER A 13 -3.29 8.85 4.31
C SER A 13 -4.00 9.33 5.58
N ALA A 14 -3.24 9.85 6.57
CA ALA A 14 -3.76 10.30 7.86
C ALA A 14 -4.88 11.33 7.76
N LEU A 15 -4.78 12.31 6.85
CA LEU A 15 -5.82 13.31 6.65
C LEU A 15 -7.18 12.69 6.29
N GLN A 16 -7.16 11.70 5.39
CA GLN A 16 -8.38 11.01 4.98
C GLN A 16 -8.95 10.14 6.11
N ILE A 17 -8.07 9.43 6.85
CA ILE A 17 -8.45 8.58 7.99
C ILE A 17 -9.09 9.43 9.10
N LEU A 18 -8.44 10.53 9.51
CA LEU A 18 -8.95 11.43 10.54
C LEU A 18 -10.28 12.07 10.13
N ARG A 19 -10.39 12.54 8.88
CA ARG A 19 -11.65 13.10 8.37
C ARG A 19 -12.76 12.06 8.38
N GLY A 20 -12.49 10.84 7.92
CA GLY A 20 -13.44 9.74 7.93
C GLY A 20 -13.93 9.39 9.34
N ALA A 21 -13.01 9.31 10.31
CA ALA A 21 -13.34 9.08 11.71
C ALA A 21 -14.26 10.17 12.28
N LYS A 22 -13.97 11.45 12.00
CA LYS A 22 -14.85 12.57 12.39
C LYS A 22 -16.23 12.49 11.75
N GLN A 23 -16.33 12.09 10.48
CA GLN A 23 -17.62 11.92 9.78
C GLN A 23 -18.48 10.81 10.40
N GLU A 24 -17.87 9.79 10.99
CA GLU A 24 -18.57 8.72 11.70
C GLU A 24 -18.84 9.04 13.19
N GLY A 25 -18.38 10.21 13.66
CA GLY A 25 -18.57 10.67 15.05
C GLY A 25 -17.57 10.08 16.05
N LEU A 26 -16.45 9.53 15.58
CA LEU A 26 -15.40 8.97 16.43
C LEU A 26 -14.40 10.06 16.85
N ARG A 27 -13.83 9.91 18.05
CA ARG A 27 -12.71 10.75 18.50
C ARG A 27 -11.46 10.42 17.69
N THR A 28 -10.60 11.40 17.50
CA THR A 28 -9.41 11.28 16.65
C THR A 28 -8.12 11.63 17.38
N LEU A 29 -7.12 10.75 17.27
CA LEU A 29 -5.79 10.93 17.86
C LEU A 29 -4.73 10.86 16.75
N LEU A 30 -3.90 11.89 16.68
CA LEU A 30 -2.79 11.99 15.73
C LEU A 30 -1.46 11.84 16.44
N ILE A 31 -0.66 10.85 16.03
CA ILE A 31 0.74 10.73 16.42
C ILE A 31 1.58 11.46 15.37
N CYS A 32 1.96 12.70 15.65
CA CYS A 32 2.61 13.57 14.69
C CYS A 32 4.13 13.55 14.87
N LEU A 33 4.87 13.40 13.77
CA LEU A 33 6.32 13.60 13.79
C LEU A 33 6.63 15.09 14.07
N LYS A 34 7.62 15.33 14.94
CA LYS A 34 8.08 16.69 15.25
C LYS A 34 8.46 17.45 13.97
N GLY A 35 8.04 18.70 13.90
CA GLY A 35 8.22 19.58 12.75
C GLY A 35 7.12 19.47 11.68
N ARG A 36 6.18 18.52 11.81
CA ARG A 36 5.04 18.35 10.88
C ARG A 36 3.70 18.81 11.46
N GLU A 37 3.65 19.25 12.71
CA GLU A 37 2.42 19.63 13.41
C GLU A 37 1.65 20.71 12.64
N ARG A 38 2.37 21.72 12.15
CA ARG A 38 1.80 22.83 11.37
C ARG A 38 1.04 22.38 10.13
N LEU A 39 1.35 21.21 9.55
CA LEU A 39 0.59 20.65 8.43
C LEU A 39 -0.81 20.23 8.90
N TYR A 40 -0.88 19.44 9.96
CA TYR A 40 -2.12 18.86 10.46
C TYR A 40 -3.02 19.88 11.16
N ASP A 41 -2.41 20.86 11.84
CA ASP A 41 -3.14 21.96 12.49
C ASP A 41 -3.93 22.82 11.52
N ARG A 42 -3.53 22.89 10.24
CA ARG A 42 -4.27 23.61 9.19
C ARG A 42 -5.62 22.97 8.89
N PHE A 43 -5.72 21.64 9.04
CA PHE A 43 -6.93 20.89 8.74
C PHE A 43 -7.80 20.63 9.97
N ARG A 44 -7.23 20.72 11.19
CA ARG A 44 -7.95 20.56 12.47
C ARG A 44 -8.77 19.26 12.58
N LEU A 45 -8.22 18.20 11.97
CA LEU A 45 -8.87 16.90 11.89
C LEU A 45 -8.57 15.98 13.08
N ALA A 46 -7.61 16.33 13.95
CA ALA A 46 -7.29 15.59 15.16
C ALA A 46 -7.89 16.29 16.38
N ASP A 47 -8.50 15.54 17.29
CA ASP A 47 -8.99 16.05 18.57
C ASP A 47 -7.88 16.06 19.62
N ARG A 48 -6.94 15.11 19.51
CA ARG A 48 -5.70 15.07 20.29
C ARG A 48 -4.51 14.85 19.36
N THR A 49 -3.45 15.64 19.53
CA THR A 49 -2.17 15.46 18.82
C THR A 49 -1.07 15.18 19.82
N VAL A 50 -0.25 14.18 19.51
CA VAL A 50 0.92 13.77 20.31
C VAL A 50 2.15 13.87 19.40
N SER A 51 3.10 14.73 19.77
CA SER A 51 4.33 14.90 19.01
C SER A 51 5.37 13.86 19.40
N VAL A 52 5.98 13.19 18.41
CA VAL A 52 7.02 12.17 18.58
C VAL A 52 8.22 12.46 17.68
N ASP A 53 9.41 12.03 18.10
CA ASP A 53 10.64 12.25 17.33
C ASP A 53 10.74 11.36 16.08
N SER A 54 10.17 10.16 16.14
CA SER A 54 10.21 9.20 15.04
C SER A 54 8.98 8.28 15.02
N VAL A 55 8.84 7.50 13.95
CA VAL A 55 7.73 6.53 13.81
C VAL A 55 7.86 5.42 14.86
N GLU A 56 9.08 5.07 15.23
CA GLU A 56 9.38 3.99 16.18
C GLU A 56 8.91 4.31 17.61
N ALA A 57 8.68 5.58 17.92
CA ALA A 57 8.17 6.03 19.21
C ALA A 57 6.80 5.43 19.56
N ILE A 58 6.05 4.91 18.58
CA ILE A 58 4.80 4.17 18.84
C ILE A 58 5.00 2.91 19.69
N LEU A 59 6.24 2.40 19.77
CA LEU A 59 6.60 1.24 20.56
C LEU A 59 7.06 1.61 21.98
N GLU A 60 7.14 2.90 22.31
CA GLU A 60 7.47 3.38 23.66
C GLU A 60 6.27 3.21 24.59
N ASP A 61 6.52 2.76 25.82
CA ASP A 61 5.45 2.43 26.77
C ASP A 61 4.51 3.62 27.01
N GLY A 62 5.03 4.84 27.16
CA GLY A 62 4.20 6.03 27.39
C GLY A 62 3.25 6.36 26.22
N ILE A 63 3.63 6.05 24.97
CA ILE A 63 2.73 6.24 23.82
C ILE A 63 1.69 5.12 23.77
N GLN A 64 2.09 3.88 24.07
CA GLN A 64 1.17 2.74 24.09
C GLN A 64 0.15 2.86 25.22
N ASP A 65 0.58 3.23 26.43
CA ASP A 65 -0.29 3.45 27.59
C ASP A 65 -1.33 4.54 27.27
N LEU A 66 -0.89 5.64 26.65
CA LEU A 66 -1.79 6.69 26.18
C LEU A 66 -2.83 6.18 25.18
N LEU A 67 -2.42 5.35 24.21
CA LEU A 67 -3.34 4.77 23.23
C LEU A 67 -4.36 3.82 23.90
N GLU A 68 -3.93 3.03 24.88
CA GLU A 68 -4.79 2.14 25.65
C GLU A 68 -5.79 2.91 26.52
N GLU A 69 -5.33 3.96 27.23
CA GLU A 69 -6.16 4.85 28.05
C GLU A 69 -7.26 5.55 27.22
N GLU A 70 -6.95 5.94 25.99
CA GLU A 70 -7.92 6.57 25.08
C GLU A 70 -8.87 5.56 24.40
N GLY A 71 -8.71 4.26 24.67
CA GLY A 71 -9.43 3.18 23.99
C GLY A 71 -9.21 3.22 22.47
N ALA A 72 -7.98 3.50 22.06
CA ALA A 72 -7.65 3.76 20.67
C ALA A 72 -7.61 2.48 19.83
N VAL A 73 -8.15 2.58 18.61
CA VAL A 73 -7.91 1.65 17.52
C VAL A 73 -6.96 2.33 16.54
N PHE A 74 -5.76 1.78 16.42
CA PHE A 74 -4.71 2.29 15.56
C PHE A 74 -4.95 1.84 14.12
N VAL A 75 -5.02 2.79 13.18
CA VAL A 75 -5.20 2.53 11.75
C VAL A 75 -3.85 2.58 11.03
N PRO A 76 -3.32 1.45 10.55
CA PRO A 76 -2.00 1.39 9.92
C PRO A 76 -2.03 1.87 8.47
N HIS A 77 -0.90 2.39 7.99
CA HIS A 77 -0.69 2.83 6.62
C HIS A 77 0.79 2.72 6.21
N GLY A 78 1.14 3.03 4.96
CA GLY A 78 2.44 2.69 4.38
C GLY A 78 3.69 3.14 5.12
N THR A 79 3.69 4.29 5.79
CA THR A 79 4.86 4.76 6.57
C THR A 79 5.25 3.82 7.71
N LEU A 80 4.32 3.03 8.24
CA LEU A 80 4.60 2.06 9.30
C LEU A 80 5.40 0.87 8.78
N ILE A 81 5.12 0.45 7.55
CA ILE A 81 5.68 -0.77 6.96
C ILE A 81 7.10 -0.53 6.42
N SER A 82 7.35 0.67 5.87
CA SER A 82 8.68 1.07 5.36
C SER A 82 9.78 1.17 6.42
N GLY A 83 9.44 1.11 7.71
CA GLY A 83 10.40 1.29 8.81
C GLY A 83 11.21 0.04 9.16
N GLY A 84 10.94 -1.13 8.55
CA GLY A 84 11.70 -2.37 8.77
C GLY A 84 11.56 -3.01 10.16
N ARG A 85 10.74 -2.44 11.07
CA ARG A 85 10.52 -2.93 12.44
C ARG A 85 9.19 -3.68 12.61
N LEU A 86 8.76 -4.38 11.57
CA LEU A 86 7.50 -5.12 11.56
C LEU A 86 7.44 -6.20 12.64
N GLU A 87 8.57 -6.85 12.93
CA GLU A 87 8.64 -7.87 13.99
C GLU A 87 8.44 -7.26 15.38
N ASP A 88 9.00 -6.07 15.63
CA ASP A 88 8.76 -5.34 16.87
C ASP A 88 7.29 -4.91 16.98
N LEU A 89 6.70 -4.40 15.89
CA LEU A 89 5.29 -4.03 15.84
C LEU A 89 4.39 -5.22 16.17
N GLU A 90 4.64 -6.37 15.53
CA GLU A 90 3.86 -7.59 15.74
C GLU A 90 3.90 -8.05 17.21
N LYS A 91 5.08 -8.04 17.83
CA LYS A 91 5.32 -8.61 19.16
C LYS A 91 5.11 -7.64 20.34
N ARG A 92 5.34 -6.34 20.14
CA ARG A 92 5.44 -5.35 21.24
C ARG A 92 4.36 -4.29 21.22
N PHE A 93 3.67 -4.08 20.10
CA PHE A 93 2.60 -3.09 20.03
C PHE A 93 1.31 -3.67 20.64
N ARG A 94 0.97 -3.20 21.84
CA ARG A 94 -0.18 -3.62 22.63
C ARG A 94 -1.52 -3.04 22.16
N PRO A 95 -1.62 -1.77 21.71
CA PRO A 95 -2.89 -1.22 21.27
C PRO A 95 -3.51 -2.00 20.10
N ARG A 96 -4.84 -1.95 19.98
CA ARG A 96 -5.57 -2.61 18.89
C ARG A 96 -5.18 -2.01 17.55
N ILE A 97 -4.82 -2.86 16.59
CA ILE A 97 -4.58 -2.44 15.20
C ILE A 97 -5.81 -2.79 14.38
N PHE A 98 -6.44 -1.82 13.72
CA PHE A 98 -7.45 -2.14 12.71
C PHE A 98 -6.79 -2.86 11.53
N GLY A 99 -7.31 -4.03 11.19
CA GLY A 99 -6.69 -4.91 10.19
C GLY A 99 -6.00 -6.12 10.80
N ASN A 100 -5.34 -6.90 9.95
CA ASN A 100 -4.53 -8.05 10.33
C ASN A 100 -3.04 -7.68 10.41
N ARG A 101 -2.47 -7.54 11.61
CA ARG A 101 -1.07 -7.14 11.82
C ARG A 101 -0.06 -8.10 11.18
N PHE A 102 -0.43 -9.37 11.00
CA PHE A 102 0.45 -10.39 10.42
C PHE A 102 0.61 -10.25 8.90
N ILE A 103 -0.35 -9.61 8.21
CA ILE A 103 -0.27 -9.39 6.76
C ILE A 103 0.87 -8.44 6.38
N PHE A 104 1.31 -7.56 7.28
CA PHE A 104 2.33 -6.55 6.97
C PHE A 104 3.68 -7.17 6.65
N LYS A 105 4.03 -8.29 7.31
CA LYS A 105 5.23 -9.06 6.97
C LYS A 105 5.17 -9.63 5.55
N TRP A 106 4.00 -10.13 5.16
CA TRP A 106 3.77 -10.67 3.81
C TRP A 106 3.74 -9.57 2.75
N GLU A 107 3.30 -8.37 3.10
CA GLU A 107 3.37 -7.21 2.22
C GLU A 107 4.82 -6.74 2.00
N TYR A 108 5.64 -6.75 3.05
CA TYR A 108 7.02 -6.24 2.99
C TYR A 108 7.99 -7.22 2.31
N ASP A 109 7.88 -8.51 2.62
CA ASP A 109 8.75 -9.54 2.07
C ASP A 109 8.31 -9.94 0.65
N ARG A 110 9.20 -9.78 -0.33
CA ARG A 110 8.89 -10.03 -1.75
C ARG A 110 8.62 -11.50 -2.05
N ASP A 111 9.25 -12.43 -1.35
CA ASP A 111 9.06 -13.87 -1.55
C ASP A 111 7.74 -14.34 -0.93
N LEU A 112 7.40 -13.84 0.27
CA LEU A 112 6.09 -14.09 0.87
C LEU A 112 4.96 -13.48 0.04
N LYS A 113 5.16 -12.26 -0.48
CA LYS A 113 4.20 -11.59 -1.36
C LYS A 113 3.91 -12.41 -2.61
N ASP A 114 4.97 -12.81 -3.31
CA ASP A 114 4.91 -13.66 -4.49
C ASP A 114 4.26 -15.02 -4.19
N ARG A 115 4.60 -15.63 -3.05
CA ARG A 115 3.97 -16.87 -2.59
C ARG A 115 2.46 -16.72 -2.40
N LEU A 116 1.99 -15.67 -1.72
CA LEU A 116 0.57 -15.45 -1.48
C LEU A 116 -0.19 -15.30 -2.81
N LEU A 117 0.30 -14.45 -3.72
CA LEU A 117 -0.35 -14.23 -5.01
C LEU A 117 -0.42 -15.51 -5.86
N ARG A 118 0.66 -16.31 -5.87
CA ARG A 118 0.66 -17.62 -6.57
C ARG A 118 -0.30 -18.61 -5.94
N GLU A 119 -0.30 -18.74 -4.62
CA GLU A 119 -1.20 -19.65 -3.90
C GLU A 119 -2.68 -19.21 -3.96
N ALA A 120 -2.93 -17.92 -4.23
CA ALA A 120 -4.25 -17.38 -4.56
C ALA A 120 -4.69 -17.70 -5.99
N GLY A 121 -3.79 -18.16 -6.86
CA GLY A 121 -4.10 -18.35 -8.28
C GLY A 121 -4.32 -17.04 -9.04
N ILE A 122 -3.73 -15.94 -8.56
CA ILE A 122 -3.76 -14.63 -9.23
C ILE A 122 -2.66 -14.60 -10.29
N ARG A 123 -2.96 -14.04 -11.46
CA ARG A 123 -1.96 -13.88 -12.52
C ARG A 123 -0.91 -12.86 -12.09
N THR A 124 0.34 -13.28 -12.02
CA THR A 124 1.49 -12.42 -11.72
C THR A 124 2.49 -12.42 -12.87
N PRO A 125 3.29 -11.36 -13.04
CA PRO A 125 4.40 -11.41 -13.99
C PRO A 125 5.43 -12.45 -13.57
N LYS A 126 6.02 -13.16 -14.54
CA LYS A 126 6.93 -14.28 -14.26
C LYS A 126 8.15 -13.83 -13.47
N LYS A 127 8.41 -14.48 -12.32
CA LYS A 127 9.68 -14.33 -11.56
C LYS A 127 10.80 -15.08 -12.31
N LEU A 128 11.93 -14.42 -12.48
CA LEU A 128 13.15 -15.05 -13.03
C LEU A 128 14.08 -15.43 -11.87
N CYS A 129 14.62 -16.64 -11.90
CA CYS A 129 15.50 -17.12 -10.83
C CYS A 129 16.93 -16.59 -10.96
N SER A 130 17.33 -16.19 -12.17
CA SER A 130 18.66 -15.64 -12.45
C SER A 130 18.59 -14.61 -13.58
N TYR A 131 19.52 -13.64 -13.58
CA TYR A 131 19.66 -12.67 -14.66
C TYR A 131 20.06 -13.33 -15.99
N SER A 132 20.60 -14.55 -15.96
CA SER A 132 20.91 -15.33 -17.15
C SER A 132 19.66 -15.78 -17.92
N GLU A 133 18.49 -15.80 -17.26
CA GLU A 133 17.20 -16.15 -17.87
C GLU A 133 16.52 -14.98 -18.58
N ILE A 134 17.12 -13.78 -18.56
CA ILE A 134 16.54 -12.60 -19.21
C ILE A 134 16.59 -12.77 -20.73
N ASP A 135 15.44 -13.07 -21.34
CA ASP A 135 15.23 -13.22 -22.79
C ASP A 135 14.35 -12.12 -23.40
N GLY A 136 14.00 -11.10 -22.60
CA GLY A 136 13.15 -9.98 -22.98
C GLY A 136 13.22 -8.84 -21.95
N PRO A 137 12.29 -7.87 -22.00
CA PRO A 137 12.26 -6.80 -21.01
C PRO A 137 11.91 -7.37 -19.63
N ALA A 138 12.79 -7.14 -18.66
CA ALA A 138 12.62 -7.53 -17.28
C ALA A 138 12.81 -6.32 -16.36
N ILE A 139 11.95 -6.18 -15.34
CA ILE A 139 12.17 -5.22 -14.26
C ILE A 139 13.04 -5.85 -13.18
N VAL A 140 14.10 -5.14 -12.81
CA VAL A 140 15.02 -5.52 -11.74
C VAL A 140 14.75 -4.59 -10.57
N LYS A 141 14.48 -5.18 -9.40
CA LYS A 141 14.23 -4.47 -8.15
C LYS A 141 15.39 -4.75 -7.19
N LEU A 142 16.10 -3.71 -6.79
CA LEU A 142 17.23 -3.84 -5.88
C LEU A 142 16.78 -4.20 -4.45
N PRO A 143 17.64 -4.84 -3.64
CA PRO A 143 17.37 -5.05 -2.21
C PRO A 143 17.08 -3.73 -1.49
N GLY A 144 16.07 -3.71 -0.62
CA GLY A 144 15.68 -2.49 0.13
C GLY A 144 15.05 -1.39 -0.73
N ALA A 145 14.78 -1.64 -2.00
CA ALA A 145 14.09 -0.71 -2.88
C ALA A 145 12.63 -0.51 -2.43
N GLU A 146 12.31 0.70 -1.99
CA GLU A 146 10.96 1.11 -1.58
C GLU A 146 10.45 2.24 -2.47
N GLY A 147 9.13 2.23 -2.72
CA GLY A 147 8.45 3.28 -3.49
C GLY A 147 9.06 3.53 -4.87
N GLY A 148 9.54 2.47 -5.53
CA GLY A 148 10.08 2.52 -6.89
C GLY A 148 11.48 3.11 -7.06
N ARG A 149 12.19 3.40 -5.95
CA ARG A 149 13.62 3.78 -6.01
C ARG A 149 14.48 2.53 -6.21
N GLY A 150 15.47 2.61 -7.10
CA GLY A 150 16.37 1.46 -7.34
C GLY A 150 15.74 0.37 -8.20
N TYR A 151 14.81 0.73 -9.09
CA TYR A 151 14.30 -0.16 -10.13
C TYR A 151 14.94 0.20 -11.46
N PHE A 152 15.25 -0.78 -12.29
CA PHE A 152 15.66 -0.55 -13.68
C PHE A 152 15.15 -1.67 -14.59
N ILE A 153 15.06 -1.39 -15.89
CA ILE A 153 14.67 -2.39 -16.89
C ILE A 153 15.94 -2.97 -17.50
N ALA A 154 16.05 -4.29 -17.59
CA ALA A 154 17.08 -5.01 -18.31
C ALA A 154 16.47 -5.73 -19.52
N LYS A 155 17.18 -5.72 -20.66
CA LYS A 155 16.71 -6.37 -21.90
C LYS A 155 17.43 -7.68 -22.22
N SER A 156 18.53 -7.96 -21.53
CA SER A 156 19.37 -9.15 -21.72
C SER A 156 20.32 -9.30 -20.53
N PRO A 157 21.01 -10.45 -20.36
CA PRO A 157 21.99 -10.64 -19.30
C PRO A 157 23.15 -9.63 -19.41
N LYS A 158 23.57 -9.29 -20.63
CA LYS A 158 24.63 -8.29 -20.87
C LYS A 158 24.21 -6.87 -20.45
N ASP A 159 22.97 -6.50 -20.76
CA ASP A 159 22.41 -5.18 -20.37
C ASP A 159 22.24 -5.09 -18.84
N PHE A 160 21.81 -6.18 -18.20
CA PHE A 160 21.79 -6.30 -16.74
C PHE A 160 23.16 -6.05 -16.12
N GLU A 161 24.19 -6.78 -16.56
CA GLU A 161 25.54 -6.65 -16.02
C GLU A 161 26.12 -5.24 -16.23
N ALA A 162 25.85 -4.60 -17.38
CA ALA A 162 26.29 -3.25 -17.66
C ALA A 162 25.65 -2.23 -16.70
N LYS A 163 24.35 -2.36 -16.44
CA LYS A 163 23.61 -1.49 -15.52
C LYS A 163 24.00 -1.71 -14.07
N ILE A 164 24.17 -2.95 -13.63
CA ILE A 164 24.68 -3.25 -12.28
C ILE A 164 26.06 -2.63 -12.08
N ARG A 165 27.00 -2.82 -13.02
CA ARG A 165 28.33 -2.18 -12.95
C ARG A 165 28.23 -0.67 -12.83
N GLN A 166 27.40 -0.04 -13.66
CA GLN A 166 27.20 1.42 -13.60
C GLN A 166 26.63 1.89 -12.24
N LEU A 167 25.71 1.13 -11.65
CA LEU A 167 25.13 1.43 -10.34
C LEU A 167 26.13 1.20 -9.20
N THR A 168 26.94 0.15 -9.28
CA THR A 168 28.05 -0.11 -8.34
C THR A 168 29.11 0.99 -8.42
N ASP A 169 29.51 1.42 -9.62
CA ASP A 169 30.48 2.50 -9.82
C ASP A 169 29.99 3.84 -9.27
N LYS A 170 28.67 4.08 -9.33
CA LYS A 170 28.01 5.24 -8.72
C LYS A 170 27.82 5.12 -7.20
N GLY A 171 28.25 4.02 -6.58
CA GLY A 171 28.08 3.75 -5.15
C GLY A 171 26.63 3.56 -4.72
N LEU A 172 25.73 3.23 -5.66
CA LEU A 172 24.30 3.03 -5.39
C LEU A 172 23.98 1.58 -4.98
N ILE A 173 24.91 0.65 -5.21
CA ILE A 173 24.80 -0.76 -4.86
C ILE A 173 26.16 -1.23 -4.31
N SER A 174 26.14 -1.97 -3.21
CA SER A 174 27.34 -2.62 -2.66
C SER A 174 27.65 -3.93 -3.40
N LYS A 175 28.93 -4.27 -3.52
CA LYS A 175 29.36 -5.53 -4.14
C LYS A 175 28.75 -6.73 -3.41
N GLY A 176 28.06 -7.62 -4.12
CA GLY A 176 27.34 -8.78 -3.60
C GLY A 176 25.83 -8.58 -3.42
N GLU A 177 25.32 -7.34 -3.52
CA GLU A 177 23.87 -7.09 -3.48
C GLU A 177 23.17 -7.47 -4.79
N GLU A 178 23.93 -7.59 -5.90
CA GLU A 178 23.45 -8.06 -7.19
C GLU A 178 22.87 -9.48 -7.16
N GLU A 179 23.29 -10.32 -6.21
CA GLU A 179 22.78 -11.69 -6.05
C GLU A 179 21.40 -11.72 -5.36
N ARG A 180 21.00 -10.62 -4.72
CA ARG A 180 19.76 -10.51 -3.95
C ARG A 180 18.67 -9.73 -4.68
N VAL A 181 18.90 -9.36 -5.94
CA VAL A 181 17.92 -8.61 -6.73
C VAL A 181 16.70 -9.47 -7.02
N PHE A 182 15.55 -8.83 -7.05
CA PHE A 182 14.31 -9.48 -7.49
C PHE A 182 14.10 -9.16 -8.96
N ILE A 183 14.08 -10.18 -9.81
CA ILE A 183 13.93 -10.05 -11.27
C ILE A 183 12.57 -10.60 -11.68
N GLN A 184 11.84 -9.80 -12.44
CA GLN A 184 10.50 -10.13 -12.89
C GLN A 184 10.30 -9.68 -14.34
N GLU A 185 9.49 -10.41 -15.09
CA GLU A 185 9.01 -10.03 -16.41
C GLU A 185 8.43 -8.61 -16.40
N TYR A 186 8.81 -7.79 -17.37
CA TYR A 186 8.23 -6.46 -17.56
C TYR A 186 6.99 -6.57 -18.45
N ILE A 187 5.81 -6.44 -17.85
CA ILE A 187 4.55 -6.42 -18.59
C ILE A 187 4.37 -5.05 -19.24
N ILE A 188 4.19 -5.03 -20.56
CA ILE A 188 3.86 -3.82 -21.30
C ILE A 188 2.35 -3.61 -21.17
N GLY A 189 1.96 -2.59 -20.41
CA GLY A 189 0.56 -2.28 -20.16
C GLY A 189 0.37 -1.03 -19.32
N VAL A 190 -0.87 -0.75 -18.95
CA VAL A 190 -1.23 0.39 -18.11
C VAL A 190 -1.28 -0.01 -16.63
N PRO A 191 -0.57 0.69 -15.72
CA PRO A 191 -0.70 0.45 -14.29
C PRO A 191 -2.09 0.83 -13.77
N VAL A 192 -2.71 -0.07 -13.02
CA VAL A 192 -4.03 0.13 -12.40
C VAL A 192 -4.00 -0.35 -10.96
N TYR A 193 -4.59 0.43 -10.05
CA TYR A 193 -4.53 0.21 -8.61
C TYR A 193 -5.94 0.23 -8.02
N PRO A 194 -6.72 -0.85 -8.17
CA PRO A 194 -8.04 -0.98 -7.53
C PRO A 194 -7.92 -0.97 -5.99
N HIS A 195 -8.78 -0.20 -5.33
CA HIS A 195 -8.84 -0.06 -3.88
C HIS A 195 -9.98 -0.92 -3.35
N PHE A 196 -9.65 -2.00 -2.67
CA PHE A 196 -10.63 -2.90 -2.09
C PHE A 196 -10.85 -2.62 -0.61
N PHE A 197 -12.00 -3.03 -0.10
CA PHE A 197 -12.29 -3.15 1.32
C PHE A 197 -12.99 -4.49 1.58
N TRP A 198 -12.40 -5.34 2.43
CA TRP A 198 -13.06 -6.55 2.91
C TRP A 198 -13.75 -6.26 4.24
N SER A 199 -15.08 -6.25 4.23
CA SER A 199 -15.87 -6.09 5.45
C SER A 199 -16.02 -7.43 6.15
N VAL A 200 -15.41 -7.56 7.33
CA VAL A 200 -15.57 -8.74 8.18
C VAL A 200 -16.95 -8.75 8.82
N ILE A 201 -17.52 -7.57 9.09
CA ILE A 201 -18.84 -7.43 9.70
C ILE A 201 -19.94 -7.84 8.72
N GLU A 202 -19.84 -7.43 7.46
CA GLU A 202 -20.84 -7.73 6.43
C GLU A 202 -20.52 -8.97 5.59
N GLY A 203 -19.28 -9.49 5.69
CA GLY A 203 -18.84 -10.68 4.94
C GLY A 203 -18.78 -10.45 3.42
N ARG A 204 -18.40 -9.24 2.98
CA ARG A 204 -18.38 -8.88 1.56
C ARG A 204 -17.13 -8.10 1.15
N LEU A 205 -16.78 -8.23 -0.13
CA LEU A 205 -15.75 -7.46 -0.79
C LEU A 205 -16.36 -6.23 -1.47
N GLU A 206 -15.74 -5.07 -1.27
CA GLU A 206 -16.17 -3.79 -1.82
C GLU A 206 -15.05 -3.19 -2.67
N LEU A 207 -15.36 -2.72 -3.88
CA LEU A 207 -14.46 -1.90 -4.69
C LEU A 207 -14.72 -0.43 -4.40
N MET A 208 -13.77 0.25 -3.76
CA MET A 208 -13.92 1.60 -3.22
C MET A 208 -13.34 2.69 -4.13
N GLY A 209 -12.58 2.34 -5.15
CA GLY A 209 -11.85 3.29 -5.99
C GLY A 209 -10.85 2.60 -6.91
N CYS A 210 -10.28 3.35 -7.84
CA CYS A 210 -9.12 2.92 -8.60
C CYS A 210 -8.28 4.15 -8.94
N ASP A 211 -6.95 3.99 -8.89
CA ASP A 211 -6.02 5.04 -9.29
C ASP A 211 -4.95 4.52 -10.24
N ARG A 212 -4.17 5.46 -10.78
CA ARG A 212 -2.87 5.24 -11.39
C ARG A 212 -1.85 6.04 -10.59
N ARG A 213 -0.78 5.39 -10.10
CA ARG A 213 0.35 6.10 -9.50
C ARG A 213 0.98 7.08 -10.51
N TYR A 214 1.38 8.24 -10.01
CA TYR A 214 2.12 9.24 -10.78
C TYR A 214 3.55 9.31 -10.28
N GLU A 215 4.49 8.90 -11.12
CA GLU A 215 5.85 8.51 -10.73
C GLU A 215 6.93 9.32 -11.48
N THR A 216 7.94 9.77 -10.74
CA THR A 216 9.10 10.47 -11.31
C THR A 216 10.33 9.57 -11.29
N SER A 217 11.16 9.55 -12.33
CA SER A 217 11.07 10.31 -13.59
C SER A 217 10.27 9.61 -14.70
N ILE A 218 9.81 8.38 -14.50
CA ILE A 218 9.21 7.54 -15.56
C ILE A 218 8.01 8.18 -16.28
N ASP A 219 7.13 8.92 -15.58
CA ASP A 219 6.00 9.58 -16.25
C ASP A 219 6.39 10.89 -16.95
N ALA A 220 7.60 11.40 -16.69
CA ALA A 220 8.09 12.64 -17.29
C ALA A 220 8.90 12.40 -18.57
N ILE A 221 9.54 11.23 -18.74
CA ILE A 221 10.44 10.99 -19.88
C ILE A 221 9.71 11.08 -21.23
N GLY A 222 8.42 10.72 -21.29
CA GLY A 222 7.61 10.84 -22.51
C GLY A 222 7.44 12.27 -23.03
N ARG A 223 7.83 13.28 -22.24
CA ARG A 223 7.85 14.70 -22.64
C ARG A 223 9.15 15.11 -23.34
N ILE A 224 10.15 14.25 -23.36
CA ILE A 224 11.48 14.47 -23.95
C ILE A 224 11.55 13.65 -25.23
N THR A 225 12.10 14.22 -26.31
CA THR A 225 12.21 13.48 -27.58
C THR A 225 13.13 12.26 -27.44
N ALA A 226 12.98 11.26 -28.32
CA ALA A 226 13.82 10.07 -28.26
C ALA A 226 15.31 10.38 -28.46
N GLU A 227 15.64 11.38 -29.29
CA GLU A 227 17.01 11.85 -29.52
C GLU A 227 17.61 12.44 -28.24
N ASP A 228 16.93 13.41 -27.62
CA ASP A 228 17.38 14.04 -26.37
C ASP A 228 17.51 13.01 -25.22
N GLN A 229 16.61 12.02 -25.16
CA GLN A 229 16.70 10.96 -24.14
C GLN A 229 17.99 10.15 -24.25
N LEU A 230 18.42 9.84 -25.48
CA LEU A 230 19.67 9.11 -25.74
C LEU A 230 20.89 9.95 -25.37
N GLU A 231 20.89 11.25 -25.68
CA GLU A 231 21.97 12.18 -25.35
C GLU A 231 22.12 12.40 -23.85
N LEU A 232 20.99 12.55 -23.14
CA LEU A 232 20.98 12.81 -21.70
C LEU A 232 21.32 11.57 -20.86
N GLY A 233 21.27 10.36 -21.44
CA GLY A 233 21.57 9.12 -20.73
C GLY A 233 20.68 8.89 -19.50
N ILE A 234 19.42 9.34 -19.55
CA ILE A 234 18.51 9.31 -18.40
C ILE A 234 18.17 7.84 -18.08
N THR A 235 18.38 7.46 -16.82
CA THR A 235 17.83 6.21 -16.27
C THR A 235 16.55 6.54 -15.52
N PRO A 236 15.36 6.13 -16.03
CA PRO A 236 14.10 6.43 -15.36
C PRO A 236 14.04 5.83 -13.96
N THR A 237 13.34 6.51 -13.06
CA THR A 237 13.02 6.00 -11.71
C THR A 237 11.51 5.99 -11.51
N PHE A 238 11.03 5.27 -10.50
CA PHE A 238 9.60 5.06 -10.24
C PHE A 238 9.17 5.68 -8.92
N ARG A 239 9.83 6.79 -8.51
CA ARG A 239 9.51 7.45 -7.25
C ARG A 239 8.11 8.03 -7.30
N VAL A 240 7.21 7.54 -6.45
CA VAL A 240 5.84 8.04 -6.35
C VAL A 240 5.81 9.52 -5.93
N ILE A 241 5.12 10.34 -6.72
CA ILE A 241 4.88 11.77 -6.47
C ILE A 241 3.41 12.04 -6.14
N GLY A 242 2.50 11.33 -6.79
CA GLY A 242 1.06 11.51 -6.59
C GLY A 242 0.27 10.35 -7.17
N ASN A 243 -1.02 10.56 -7.35
CA ASN A 243 -1.96 9.58 -7.89
C ASN A 243 -2.91 10.30 -8.85
N MET A 244 -3.38 9.61 -9.88
CA MET A 244 -4.39 10.10 -10.82
C MET A 244 -5.65 9.22 -10.70
N PRO A 245 -6.86 9.80 -10.73
CA PRO A 245 -8.09 9.02 -10.67
C PRO A 245 -8.25 8.22 -11.95
N LEU A 246 -8.71 6.97 -11.81
CA LEU A 246 -8.98 6.07 -12.92
C LEU A 246 -10.32 5.37 -12.68
N VAL A 247 -11.11 5.22 -13.75
CA VAL A 247 -12.17 4.23 -13.80
C VAL A 247 -11.78 3.16 -14.80
N LEU A 248 -11.98 1.91 -14.43
CA LEU A 248 -11.73 0.78 -15.31
C LEU A 248 -12.86 0.64 -16.31
N ARG A 249 -12.55 0.06 -17.47
CA ARG A 249 -13.57 -0.45 -18.39
C ARG A 249 -14.44 -1.44 -17.62
N GLU A 250 -15.76 -1.28 -17.67
CA GLU A 250 -16.70 -2.07 -16.87
C GLU A 250 -16.54 -3.58 -17.05
N SER A 251 -16.22 -4.03 -18.27
CA SER A 251 -15.97 -5.45 -18.56
C SER A 251 -14.76 -6.05 -17.83
N LEU A 252 -13.84 -5.23 -17.30
CA LEU A 252 -12.69 -5.68 -16.50
C LEU A 252 -13.05 -5.83 -15.02
N LEU A 253 -14.20 -5.34 -14.56
CA LEU A 253 -14.55 -5.33 -13.14
C LEU A 253 -14.73 -6.75 -12.60
N MET A 254 -15.28 -7.68 -13.39
CA MET A 254 -15.39 -9.07 -12.98
C MET A 254 -14.03 -9.70 -12.70
N ASP A 255 -13.05 -9.51 -13.59
CA ASP A 255 -11.69 -10.03 -13.39
C ASP A 255 -11.02 -9.39 -12.14
N VAL A 256 -11.28 -8.11 -11.89
CA VAL A 256 -10.80 -7.40 -10.69
C VAL A 256 -11.44 -7.96 -9.42
N PHE A 257 -12.75 -8.21 -9.41
CA PHE A 257 -13.44 -8.83 -8.28
C PHE A 257 -12.95 -10.27 -8.05
N ASP A 258 -12.82 -11.08 -9.10
CA ASP A 258 -12.31 -12.44 -9.01
C ASP A 258 -10.92 -12.49 -8.35
N ASP A 259 -10.01 -11.60 -8.74
CA ASP A 259 -8.68 -11.52 -8.14
C ASP A 259 -8.72 -11.00 -6.69
N GLY A 260 -9.63 -10.07 -6.38
CA GLY A 260 -9.87 -9.62 -5.01
C GLY A 260 -10.40 -10.73 -4.09
N GLU A 261 -11.35 -11.53 -4.55
CA GLU A 261 -11.93 -12.65 -3.81
C GLU A 261 -10.92 -13.77 -3.60
N LYS A 262 -10.14 -14.12 -4.64
CA LYS A 262 -9.01 -15.06 -4.54
C LYS A 262 -8.00 -14.59 -3.49
N PHE A 263 -7.67 -13.30 -3.48
CA PHE A 263 -6.73 -12.73 -2.51
C PHE A 263 -7.26 -12.85 -1.08
N VAL A 264 -8.52 -12.48 -0.84
CA VAL A 264 -9.17 -12.61 0.48
C VAL A 264 -9.15 -14.07 0.96
N SER A 265 -9.55 -15.01 0.10
CA SER A 265 -9.57 -16.44 0.43
C SER A 265 -8.17 -16.98 0.71
N ALA A 266 -7.16 -16.60 -0.07
CA ALA A 266 -5.79 -17.02 0.16
C ALA A 266 -5.22 -16.45 1.46
N ALA A 267 -5.50 -15.18 1.76
CA ALA A 267 -5.08 -14.54 3.00
C ALA A 267 -5.71 -15.23 4.22
N GLU A 268 -6.98 -15.62 4.16
CA GLU A 268 -7.65 -16.37 5.24
C GLU A 268 -6.92 -17.70 5.56
N ARG A 269 -6.48 -18.43 4.52
CA ARG A 269 -5.74 -19.69 4.70
C ARG A 269 -4.30 -19.49 5.16
N LEU A 270 -3.60 -18.50 4.60
CA LEU A 270 -2.15 -18.35 4.74
C LEU A 270 -1.74 -17.42 5.88
N VAL A 271 -2.59 -16.45 6.19
CA VAL A 271 -2.32 -15.40 7.17
C VAL A 271 -3.56 -15.19 8.04
N PRO A 272 -3.98 -16.17 8.88
CA PRO A 272 -5.13 -16.01 9.76
C PRO A 272 -5.06 -14.72 10.61
N PRO A 273 -6.18 -14.01 10.83
CA PRO A 273 -7.56 -14.37 10.46
C PRO A 273 -7.96 -14.07 9.00
N GLY A 274 -7.02 -13.66 8.14
CA GLY A 274 -7.26 -13.26 6.77
C GLY A 274 -7.20 -11.76 6.55
N MET A 275 -7.76 -11.29 5.44
CA MET A 275 -7.87 -9.85 5.21
C MET A 275 -8.91 -9.22 6.12
N ILE A 276 -8.64 -7.99 6.55
CA ILE A 276 -9.55 -7.17 7.34
C ILE A 276 -9.42 -5.74 6.84
N GLY A 277 -10.50 -5.20 6.28
CA GLY A 277 -10.56 -3.82 5.81
C GLY A 277 -9.80 -3.59 4.50
N PRO A 278 -9.09 -2.45 4.36
CA PRO A 278 -8.60 -1.98 3.07
C PRO A 278 -7.43 -2.81 2.54
N PHE A 279 -7.41 -3.03 1.24
CA PHE A 279 -6.24 -3.53 0.54
C PHE A 279 -6.19 -3.06 -0.92
N CYS A 280 -5.05 -3.24 -1.57
CA CYS A 280 -4.85 -2.89 -2.97
C CYS A 280 -4.07 -4.01 -3.66
N LEU A 281 -4.55 -4.42 -4.82
CA LEU A 281 -3.80 -5.26 -5.75
C LEU A 281 -3.19 -4.31 -6.78
N GLU A 282 -1.87 -4.24 -6.83
CA GLU A 282 -1.15 -3.37 -7.77
C GLU A 282 -0.98 -4.14 -9.08
N MET A 283 -1.71 -3.70 -10.12
CA MET A 283 -1.88 -4.45 -11.35
C MET A 283 -1.37 -3.70 -12.58
N ILE A 284 -1.05 -4.46 -13.63
CA ILE A 284 -0.84 -3.95 -14.99
C ILE A 284 -1.89 -4.60 -15.88
N CYS A 285 -2.58 -3.80 -16.69
CA CYS A 285 -3.47 -4.27 -17.74
C CYS A 285 -2.75 -4.22 -19.09
N ASP A 286 -2.57 -5.35 -19.76
CA ASP A 286 -1.97 -5.43 -21.10
C ASP A 286 -2.96 -5.01 -22.21
N GLU A 287 -2.52 -5.09 -23.46
CA GLU A 287 -3.32 -4.70 -24.64
C GLU A 287 -4.52 -5.63 -24.89
N GLU A 288 -4.45 -6.89 -24.43
CA GLU A 288 -5.54 -7.85 -24.49
C GLU A 288 -6.55 -7.71 -23.32
N GLY A 289 -6.29 -6.81 -22.38
CA GLY A 289 -7.15 -6.61 -21.20
C GLY A 289 -6.86 -7.59 -20.06
N LYS A 290 -5.75 -8.32 -20.09
CA LYS A 290 -5.35 -9.23 -19.02
C LYS A 290 -4.71 -8.44 -17.88
N LEU A 291 -5.15 -8.73 -16.67
CA LEU A 291 -4.60 -8.17 -15.45
C LEU A 291 -3.45 -9.02 -14.92
N TYR A 292 -2.35 -8.35 -14.55
CA TYR A 292 -1.17 -8.94 -13.93
C TYR A 292 -0.91 -8.22 -12.61
N THR A 293 -1.13 -8.90 -11.49
CA THR A 293 -0.83 -8.36 -10.16
C THR A 293 0.66 -8.51 -9.89
N PHE A 294 1.40 -7.40 -9.80
CA PHE A 294 2.84 -7.43 -9.55
C PHE A 294 3.18 -7.24 -8.07
N GLU A 295 2.34 -6.53 -7.30
CA GLU A 295 2.46 -6.37 -5.85
C GLU A 295 1.07 -6.24 -5.20
N PHE A 296 1.01 -6.33 -3.87
CA PHE A 296 -0.18 -5.95 -3.10
C PHE A 296 0.20 -5.09 -1.89
N SER A 297 -0.78 -4.37 -1.36
CA SER A 297 -0.76 -3.69 -0.06
C SER A 297 -1.92 -4.19 0.80
N GLY A 298 -1.65 -4.79 1.96
CA GLY A 298 -2.66 -5.38 2.86
C GLY A 298 -3.31 -4.35 3.82
N ARG A 299 -3.45 -3.12 3.34
CA ARG A 299 -3.84 -1.91 4.10
C ARG A 299 -4.21 -0.80 3.12
N ILE A 300 -4.60 0.36 3.65
CA ILE A 300 -4.88 1.56 2.86
C ILE A 300 -3.63 2.04 2.07
N VAL A 301 -3.85 2.46 0.82
CA VAL A 301 -2.85 3.02 -0.10
C VAL A 301 -3.08 4.51 -0.36
N ALA A 302 -2.05 5.24 -0.78
CA ALA A 302 -2.10 6.68 -1.02
C ALA A 302 -3.08 7.10 -2.13
N GLY A 303 -3.36 6.22 -3.10
CA GLY A 303 -4.33 6.43 -4.17
C GLY A 303 -5.73 6.79 -3.67
N THR A 304 -6.11 6.23 -2.51
CA THR A 304 -7.40 6.53 -1.87
C THR A 304 -7.58 8.01 -1.51
N ASN A 305 -6.49 8.78 -1.37
CA ASN A 305 -6.54 10.21 -1.04
C ASN A 305 -7.22 11.07 -2.11
N LEU A 306 -7.41 10.56 -3.33
CA LEU A 306 -8.21 11.23 -4.36
C LEU A 306 -9.70 11.29 -3.99
N PHE A 307 -10.17 10.32 -3.20
CA PHE A 307 -11.59 10.01 -3.02
C PHE A 307 -12.09 10.39 -1.62
N VAL A 308 -11.65 11.54 -1.09
CA VAL A 308 -12.06 12.01 0.25
C VAL A 308 -13.57 12.25 0.35
N SER A 309 -14.20 12.60 -0.77
CA SER A 309 -15.65 12.82 -0.89
C SER A 309 -16.35 11.67 -1.62
N GLY A 310 -15.75 10.48 -1.67
CA GLY A 310 -16.25 9.36 -2.46
C GLY A 310 -15.51 9.20 -3.80
N SER A 311 -15.80 8.09 -4.47
CA SER A 311 -15.33 7.72 -5.80
C SER A 311 -16.52 7.26 -6.65
N PRO A 312 -16.35 7.20 -7.98
CA PRO A 312 -17.39 6.65 -8.86
C PRO A 312 -17.88 5.24 -8.47
N TYR A 313 -17.04 4.44 -7.79
CA TYR A 313 -17.43 3.12 -7.30
C TYR A 313 -18.12 3.17 -5.95
N SER A 314 -17.61 3.96 -5.00
CA SER A 314 -18.22 4.06 -3.68
C SER A 314 -19.62 4.67 -3.73
N ASP A 315 -19.86 5.59 -4.68
CA ASP A 315 -21.16 6.24 -4.88
C ASP A 315 -22.25 5.24 -5.35
N LEU A 316 -21.84 4.09 -5.88
CA LEU A 316 -22.76 2.99 -6.23
C LEU A 316 -23.07 2.07 -5.04
N LEU A 317 -22.26 2.12 -3.98
CA LEU A 317 -22.37 1.25 -2.81
C LEU A 317 -23.02 1.96 -1.62
N PHE A 318 -22.93 3.29 -1.55
CA PHE A 318 -23.35 4.09 -0.40
C PHE A 318 -24.13 5.31 -0.84
N ASP A 319 -25.21 5.64 -0.13
CA ASP A 319 -26.04 6.83 -0.38
C ASP A 319 -25.37 8.15 0.03
N GLU A 320 -24.10 8.12 0.44
CA GLU A 320 -23.36 9.27 0.93
C GLU A 320 -21.87 9.19 0.58
N PRO A 321 -21.17 10.33 0.49
CA PRO A 321 -19.74 10.40 0.25
C PRO A 321 -18.92 9.45 1.14
N MET A 322 -18.30 8.44 0.52
CA MET A 322 -17.60 7.38 1.22
C MET A 322 -16.14 7.26 0.80
N SER A 323 -15.24 7.85 1.58
CA SER A 323 -13.81 7.62 1.43
C SER A 323 -13.36 6.30 2.07
N MET A 324 -12.19 5.80 1.71
CA MET A 324 -11.60 4.64 2.39
C MET A 324 -11.40 4.90 3.89
N GLY A 325 -10.95 6.11 4.25
CA GLY A 325 -10.81 6.53 5.65
C GLY A 325 -12.14 6.48 6.41
N ARG A 326 -13.23 6.91 5.77
CA ARG A 326 -14.59 6.86 6.35
C ARG A 326 -15.09 5.41 6.46
N ARG A 327 -14.82 4.57 5.46
CA ARG A 327 -15.23 3.16 5.44
C ARG A 327 -14.55 2.35 6.56
N ILE A 328 -13.27 2.62 6.82
CA ILE A 328 -12.53 2.08 7.98
C ILE A 328 -13.22 2.48 9.29
N ALA A 329 -13.49 3.78 9.46
CA ALA A 329 -14.13 4.29 10.68
C ALA A 329 -15.52 3.68 10.90
N ARG A 330 -16.30 3.48 9.83
CA ARG A 330 -17.61 2.82 9.89
C ARG A 330 -17.50 1.37 10.34
N GLU A 331 -16.53 0.62 9.83
CA GLU A 331 -16.32 -0.77 10.24
C GLU A 331 -15.94 -0.86 11.73
N ILE A 332 -15.04 0.02 12.19
CA ILE A 332 -14.64 0.11 13.61
C ILE A 332 -15.85 0.44 14.48
N LYS A 333 -16.66 1.42 14.07
CA LYS A 333 -17.85 1.84 14.80
C LYS A 333 -18.87 0.70 14.89
N ALA A 334 -19.19 0.08 13.76
CA ALA A 334 -20.14 -1.03 13.70
C ALA A 334 -19.68 -2.22 14.57
N ALA A 335 -18.40 -2.60 14.46
CA ALA A 335 -17.82 -3.67 15.28
C ALA A 335 -17.88 -3.34 16.78
N SER A 336 -17.63 -2.08 17.16
CA SER A 336 -17.73 -1.63 18.55
C SER A 336 -19.18 -1.61 19.06
N GLU A 337 -20.14 -1.18 18.26
CA GLU A 337 -21.56 -1.15 18.61
C GLU A 337 -22.14 -2.56 18.76
N LEU A 338 -21.66 -3.50 17.94
CA LEU A 338 -22.01 -4.92 17.99
C LEU A 338 -21.23 -5.70 19.07
N GLY A 339 -20.25 -5.09 19.73
CA GLY A 339 -19.42 -5.74 20.76
C GLY A 339 -18.49 -6.82 20.22
N VAL A 340 -18.08 -6.71 18.96
CA VAL A 340 -17.20 -7.67 18.24
C VAL A 340 -15.95 -7.01 17.66
N ILE A 341 -15.41 -6.01 18.35
CA ILE A 341 -14.26 -5.21 17.90
C ILE A 341 -13.02 -6.08 17.60
N GLU A 342 -12.86 -7.19 18.32
CA GLU A 342 -11.80 -8.17 18.14
C GLU A 342 -11.84 -8.89 16.78
N LYS A 343 -12.97 -8.85 16.06
CA LYS A 343 -13.04 -9.39 14.69
C LYS A 343 -12.39 -8.48 13.65
N VAL A 344 -12.27 -7.18 13.93
CA VAL A 344 -11.73 -6.18 12.99
C VAL A 344 -10.39 -5.60 13.45
N THR A 345 -9.90 -6.05 14.61
CA THR A 345 -8.61 -5.65 15.15
C THR A 345 -7.76 -6.84 15.51
N THR A 346 -6.45 -6.72 15.31
CA THR A 346 -5.47 -7.67 15.82
C THR A 346 -4.55 -7.04 16.82
#